data_AF-A0A6M5YHV8-F1
#
_entry.id   AF-A0A6M5YHV8-F1
#
_cell.length_a   1.000
_cell.length_b   1.000
_cell.length_c   1.000
_cell.angle_alpha   90.00
_cell.angle_beta   90.00
_cell.angle_gamma   90.00
#
_symmetry.space_group_name_H-M   'P 1'
#
loop_
_entity.id
_entity.type
_entity.pdbx_description
1 polymer ?
#
loop_
_entity_poly.entity_id
_entity_poly.type
_entity_poly.pdbx_seq_one_letter_code
_entity_poly.pdbx_strand_id
1 'polypeptide(L)'
;MGLGDWFRGPFDGRRDAPPSRLVVRDSAYALDGGTIHLRATDERGRELGIVLVQHAFPDAGRSMDAIPGRLYFGSQLVPVRSELEERVLRLLADAEVQAPPPPPPQPPRKNFAVIGDDIQVFLSRTPENCRAFLRETVEFVRAERYVAFAAEVERAAAAE
;
A
#
# COMPACT_ATOMS: atom_id res chain seq x y z
N MET A 1 -4.61 -1.19 17.23
CA MET A 1 -3.66 -1.77 16.28
C MET A 1 -2.82 -0.63 15.76
N GLY A 2 -1.53 -0.62 16.10
CA GLY A 2 -0.58 0.40 15.62
C GLY A 2 -0.11 0.06 14.21
N LEU A 3 0.50 1.03 13.50
CA LEU A 3 1.13 0.77 12.20
C LEU A 3 2.14 -0.39 12.26
N GLY A 4 2.79 -0.65 13.41
CA GLY A 4 3.71 -1.77 13.60
C GLY A 4 3.08 -3.16 13.50
N ASP A 5 1.76 -3.32 13.73
CA ASP A 5 1.06 -4.59 13.54
C ASP A 5 0.81 -4.91 12.05
N TRP A 6 0.97 -3.93 11.16
CA TRP A 6 0.81 -4.11 9.71
C TRP A 6 1.99 -4.80 9.07
N PHE A 7 3.17 -4.65 9.67
CA PHE A 7 4.38 -5.33 9.27
C PHE A 7 4.49 -6.75 9.85
N ARG A 8 3.70 -7.14 10.85
CA ARG A 8 3.74 -8.50 11.44
C ARG A 8 2.74 -9.46 10.76
N GLY A 9 3.03 -9.84 9.52
CA GLY A 9 2.54 -11.07 8.87
C GLY A 9 3.76 -11.87 8.38
N PRO A 10 3.66 -13.18 8.07
CA PRO A 10 4.84 -13.99 7.79
C PRO A 10 5.56 -13.44 6.56
N PHE A 11 6.73 -12.85 6.82
CA PHE A 11 7.74 -12.45 5.83
C PHE A 11 8.35 -13.71 5.19
N ASP A 12 7.53 -14.54 4.54
CA ASP A 12 8.02 -15.74 3.87
C ASP A 12 8.61 -15.32 2.52
N GLY A 13 9.92 -15.14 2.49
CA GLY A 13 10.73 -14.71 1.35
C GLY A 13 10.82 -15.75 0.22
N ARG A 14 9.71 -16.41 -0.12
CA ARG A 14 9.65 -17.27 -1.30
C ARG A 14 9.32 -16.45 -2.55
N ARG A 15 10.24 -16.50 -3.52
CA ARG A 15 10.02 -16.11 -4.93
C ARG A 15 9.04 -17.08 -5.62
N ASP A 16 7.86 -17.25 -5.05
CA ASP A 16 6.78 -17.94 -5.73
C ASP A 16 6.25 -17.06 -6.87
N ALA A 17 5.78 -17.69 -7.95
CA ALA A 17 5.10 -16.97 -9.02
C ALA A 17 3.93 -16.14 -8.43
N PRO A 18 3.65 -14.95 -8.98
CA PRO A 18 2.55 -14.12 -8.48
C PRO A 18 1.24 -14.91 -8.55
N PRO A 19 0.33 -14.72 -7.57
CA PRO A 19 -0.95 -15.43 -7.51
C PRO A 19 -1.80 -15.12 -8.74
N SER A 20 -2.78 -15.97 -9.03
CA SER A 20 -3.69 -15.74 -10.16
C SER A 20 -4.86 -14.82 -9.80
N ARG A 21 -5.18 -14.69 -8.51
CA ARG A 21 -6.28 -13.84 -8.04
C ARG A 21 -5.96 -13.22 -6.69
N LEU A 22 -6.44 -12.00 -6.49
CA LEU A 22 -6.36 -11.29 -5.21
C LEU A 22 -7.75 -10.88 -4.74
N VAL A 23 -7.94 -10.96 -3.43
CA VAL A 23 -9.09 -10.36 -2.73
C VAL A 23 -8.56 -9.38 -1.71
N VAL A 24 -8.78 -8.08 -1.92
CA VAL A 24 -8.43 -7.02 -0.96
C VAL A 24 -9.42 -7.04 0.19
N ARG A 25 -8.86 -7.12 1.41
CA ARG A 25 -9.59 -7.26 2.67
C ARG A 25 -9.54 -5.98 3.51
N ASP A 26 -8.47 -5.22 3.38
CA ASP A 26 -8.27 -4.01 4.19
C ASP A 26 -7.37 -3.03 3.45
N SER A 27 -7.50 -1.75 3.81
CA SER A 27 -6.67 -0.67 3.30
C SER A 27 -6.33 0.31 4.42
N ALA A 28 -5.13 0.86 4.38
CA ALA A 28 -4.73 1.95 5.25
C ALA A 28 -3.92 2.98 4.48
N TYR A 29 -4.07 4.24 4.89
CA TYR A 29 -3.26 5.36 4.43
C TYR A 29 -2.43 5.87 5.60
N ALA A 30 -1.12 5.92 5.42
CA ALA A 30 -0.21 6.48 6.41
C ALA A 30 -0.08 7.99 6.21
N LEU A 31 -0.02 8.74 7.30
CA LEU A 31 0.20 10.19 7.32
C LEU A 31 1.71 10.52 7.31
N ASP A 32 2.48 9.76 6.55
CA ASP A 32 3.94 9.81 6.43
C ASP A 32 4.41 10.47 5.11
N GLY A 33 3.46 11.03 4.35
CA GLY A 33 3.68 11.43 2.95
C GLY A 33 2.89 10.59 1.96
N GLY A 34 2.02 9.70 2.41
CA GLY A 34 1.03 9.05 1.56
C GLY A 34 1.38 7.64 1.15
N THR A 35 1.92 6.88 2.10
CA THR A 35 2.02 5.44 1.93
C THR A 35 0.63 4.80 1.97
N ILE A 36 0.28 4.11 0.89
CA ILE A 36 -0.90 3.26 0.79
C ILE A 36 -0.50 1.84 1.14
N HIS A 37 -1.26 1.22 2.05
CA HIS A 37 -1.16 -0.19 2.38
C HIS A 37 -2.47 -0.88 2.01
N LEU A 38 -2.39 -1.97 1.25
CA LEU A 38 -3.50 -2.88 0.99
C LEU A 38 -3.16 -4.24 1.58
N ARG A 39 -4.11 -4.85 2.29
CA ARG A 39 -4.04 -6.25 2.68
C ARG A 39 -4.93 -7.06 1.76
N ALA A 40 -4.35 -8.07 1.14
CA ALA A 40 -5.05 -8.98 0.25
C ALA A 40 -4.85 -10.43 0.69
N THR A 41 -5.75 -11.28 0.23
CA THR A 41 -5.63 -12.74 0.30
C THR A 41 -5.57 -13.30 -1.11
N ASP A 42 -4.68 -14.27 -1.36
CA ASP A 42 -4.62 -14.99 -2.64
C ASP A 42 -5.65 -16.14 -2.72
N GLU A 43 -5.69 -16.84 -3.86
CA GLU A 43 -6.58 -17.99 -4.05
C GLU A 43 -6.29 -19.18 -3.09
N ARG A 44 -5.11 -19.21 -2.47
CA ARG A 44 -4.70 -20.21 -1.48
C ARG A 44 -5.01 -19.78 -0.05
N GLY A 45 -5.64 -18.61 0.13
CA GLY A 45 -5.93 -18.01 1.43
C GLY A 45 -4.71 -17.43 2.14
N ARG A 46 -3.58 -17.26 1.45
CA ARG A 46 -2.38 -16.63 2.02
C ARG A 46 -2.56 -15.12 2.04
N GLU A 47 -2.23 -14.49 3.16
CA GLU A 47 -2.22 -13.04 3.28
C GLU A 47 -1.00 -12.43 2.59
N LEU A 48 -1.23 -11.31 1.90
CA LEU A 48 -0.25 -10.56 1.14
C LEU A 48 -0.43 -9.08 1.42
N GLY A 49 0.68 -8.39 1.69
CA GLY A 49 0.71 -6.93 1.77
C GLY A 49 1.08 -6.34 0.41
N ILE A 50 0.35 -5.31 -0.02
CA ILE A 50 0.78 -4.44 -1.13
C ILE A 50 1.02 -3.06 -0.52
N VAL A 51 2.19 -2.49 -0.78
CA VAL A 51 2.59 -1.20 -0.22
C VAL A 51 3.09 -0.29 -1.33
N LEU A 52 2.50 0.89 -1.45
CA LEU A 52 2.96 1.96 -2.32
C LEU A 52 3.37 3.15 -1.47
N VAL A 53 4.65 3.51 -1.50
CA VAL A 53 5.18 4.67 -0.77
C VAL A 53 5.17 5.87 -1.73
N GLN A 54 4.13 6.71 -1.76
CA GLN A 54 4.00 7.75 -2.80
C GLN A 54 4.92 8.96 -2.60
N HIS A 55 4.84 9.62 -1.43
CA HIS A 55 5.56 10.88 -1.17
C HIS A 55 6.18 10.96 0.23
N ALA A 56 6.64 9.84 0.79
CA ALA A 56 7.61 9.92 1.86
C ALA A 56 8.77 10.80 1.35
N PHE A 57 9.10 11.88 2.06
CA PHE A 57 10.21 12.75 1.69
C PHE A 57 11.43 11.88 1.35
N PRO A 58 12.27 12.23 0.37
CA PRO A 58 13.50 11.48 0.10
C PRO A 58 14.37 11.31 1.37
N ASP A 59 14.20 12.23 2.33
CA ASP A 59 14.80 12.26 3.67
C ASP A 59 13.93 11.71 4.82
N ALA A 60 12.75 11.13 4.57
CA ALA A 60 11.84 10.65 5.61
C ALA A 60 12.46 9.45 6.34
N GLY A 61 13.18 9.78 7.41
CA GLY A 61 14.26 8.97 7.94
C GLY A 61 13.87 7.58 8.41
N ARG A 62 14.75 6.63 8.10
CA ARG A 62 15.15 5.41 8.84
C ARG A 62 14.06 4.54 9.50
N SER A 63 12.78 4.84 9.35
CA SER A 63 11.69 4.30 10.17
C SER A 63 10.79 3.35 9.38
N MET A 64 10.82 3.43 8.05
CA MET A 64 10.32 2.38 7.17
C MET A 64 11.51 1.88 6.37
N ASP A 65 11.79 0.59 6.41
CA ASP A 65 12.73 -0.09 5.50
C ASP A 65 12.14 -0.16 4.06
N ALA A 66 11.55 0.95 3.59
CA ALA A 66 10.83 1.06 2.34
C ALA A 66 11.29 2.33 1.60
N ILE A 67 11.51 2.19 0.30
CA ILE A 67 12.06 3.23 -0.56
C ILE A 67 10.89 4.10 -1.05
N PRO A 68 10.94 5.43 -0.87
CA PRO A 68 9.95 6.33 -1.45
C PRO A 68 9.82 6.17 -2.97
N GLY A 69 8.60 6.31 -3.47
CA GLY A 69 8.28 6.14 -4.88
C GLY A 69 8.25 4.69 -5.32
N ARG A 70 8.22 3.70 -4.41
CA ARG A 70 8.29 2.29 -4.77
C ARG A 70 7.07 1.48 -4.37
N LEU A 71 6.79 0.48 -5.19
CA LEU A 71 5.75 -0.51 -5.00
C LEU A 71 6.36 -1.80 -4.46
N TYR A 72 5.73 -2.35 -3.43
CA TYR A 72 6.06 -3.63 -2.84
C TYR A 72 4.88 -4.58 -2.97
N PHE A 73 5.18 -5.83 -3.29
CA PHE A 73 4.20 -6.91 -3.39
C PHE A 73 4.67 -8.08 -2.51
N GLY A 74 3.92 -8.37 -1.45
CA GLY A 74 4.40 -9.17 -0.32
C GLY A 74 5.60 -8.48 0.33
N SER A 75 6.72 -9.19 0.40
CA SER A 75 8.00 -8.67 0.86
C SER A 75 8.94 -8.24 -0.28
N GLN A 76 8.48 -8.28 -1.53
CA GLN A 76 9.32 -8.06 -2.69
C GLN A 76 9.15 -6.65 -3.25
N LEU A 77 10.26 -5.95 -3.41
CA LEU A 77 10.32 -4.70 -4.19
C LEU A 77 10.00 -5.01 -5.65
N VAL A 78 9.01 -4.32 -6.19
CA VAL A 78 8.63 -4.42 -7.61
C VAL A 78 9.59 -3.54 -8.43
N PRO A 79 10.32 -4.10 -9.41
CA PRO A 79 11.17 -3.29 -10.28
C PRO A 79 10.32 -2.42 -11.20
N VAL A 80 10.69 -1.16 -11.33
CA VAL A 80 9.98 -0.15 -12.13
C VAL A 80 9.93 -0.58 -13.58
N ARG A 81 8.75 -0.51 -14.22
CA ARG A 81 8.52 -0.86 -15.64
C ARG A 81 8.99 -2.27 -16.02
N SER A 82 8.91 -3.21 -15.09
CA SER A 82 9.21 -4.62 -15.34
C SER A 82 7.97 -5.44 -15.68
N GLU A 83 8.16 -6.64 -16.23
CA GLU A 83 7.05 -7.59 -16.40
C GLU A 83 6.34 -7.92 -15.08
N LEU A 84 7.08 -7.90 -13.96
CA LEU A 84 6.50 -8.12 -12.65
C LEU A 84 5.55 -6.98 -12.27
N GLU A 85 5.94 -5.73 -12.53
CA GLU A 85 5.08 -4.56 -12.32
C GLU A 85 3.79 -4.69 -13.11
N GLU A 86 3.87 -5.01 -14.40
CA GLU A 86 2.69 -5.19 -15.24
C GLU A 86 1.76 -6.29 -14.72
N ARG A 87 2.32 -7.42 -14.29
CA ARG A 87 1.53 -8.54 -13.72
C ARG A 87 0.85 -8.12 -12.42
N VAL A 88 1.56 -7.44 -11.53
CA VAL A 88 0.99 -6.91 -10.27
C VAL A 88 -0.13 -5.92 -10.57
N LEU A 89 0.07 -4.99 -11.51
CA LEU A 89 -0.94 -4.01 -11.88
C LEU A 89 -2.21 -4.65 -12.47
N ARG A 90 -2.07 -5.72 -13.26
CA ARG A 90 -3.22 -6.50 -13.75
C ARG A 90 -3.95 -7.18 -12.59
N LEU A 91 -3.20 -7.83 -11.68
CA LEU A 91 -3.78 -8.45 -10.50
C LEU A 91 -4.52 -7.46 -9.60
N LEU A 92 -3.97 -6.27 -9.41
CA LEU A 92 -4.63 -5.21 -8.66
C LEU A 92 -5.87 -4.72 -9.40
N ALA A 93 -5.78 -4.42 -10.70
CA ALA A 93 -6.93 -3.95 -11.48
C ALA A 93 -8.11 -4.93 -11.47
N ASP A 94 -7.83 -6.23 -11.43
CA ASP A 94 -8.82 -7.30 -11.40
C ASP A 94 -9.17 -7.78 -9.97
N ALA A 95 -8.57 -7.19 -8.92
CA ALA A 95 -8.77 -7.67 -7.56
C ALA A 95 -10.19 -7.40 -7.08
N GLU A 96 -10.76 -8.38 -6.39
CA GLU A 96 -12.03 -8.20 -5.71
C GLU A 96 -11.83 -7.48 -4.37
N VAL A 97 -12.80 -6.66 -3.98
CA VAL A 97 -12.80 -6.02 -2.66
C VAL A 97 -13.85 -6.69 -1.80
N GLN A 98 -13.39 -7.33 -0.73
CA GLN A 98 -14.21 -7.92 0.31
C GLN A 98 -13.72 -7.41 1.67
N ALA A 99 -13.98 -6.13 1.94
CA ALA A 99 -13.67 -5.54 3.23
C ALA A 99 -14.74 -5.96 4.27
N PRO A 100 -14.35 -6.21 5.53
CA PRO A 100 -15.31 -6.50 6.59
C PRO A 100 -16.29 -5.33 6.76
N PRO A 101 -17.51 -5.59 7.27
CA PRO A 101 -18.45 -4.52 7.57
C PRO A 101 -17.78 -3.49 8.50
N PRO A 102 -18.05 -2.18 8.31
CA PRO A 102 -17.42 -1.14 9.09
C PRO A 102 -17.66 -1.42 10.59
N PRO A 103 -16.63 -1.28 11.44
CA PRO A 103 -16.82 -1.45 12.87
C PRO A 103 -17.87 -0.44 13.37
N PRO A 104 -18.66 -0.79 14.40
CA PRO A 104 -19.62 0.15 14.98
C PRO A 104 -18.89 1.43 15.42
N PRO A 105 -19.55 2.60 15.32
CA PRO A 105 -18.94 3.89 15.63
C PRO A 105 -18.39 3.85 17.06
N GLN A 106 -17.06 3.88 17.18
CA GLN A 106 -16.41 3.96 18.49
C GLN A 106 -16.48 5.40 18.99
N PRO A 107 -16.71 5.61 20.29
CA PRO A 107 -16.64 6.96 20.86
C PRO A 107 -15.25 7.56 20.58
N PRO A 108 -15.17 8.86 20.27
CA PRO A 108 -13.91 9.50 19.92
C PRO A 108 -12.89 9.28 21.04
N ARG A 109 -11.73 8.72 20.69
CA ARG A 109 -10.62 8.59 21.63
C ARG A 109 -10.16 9.99 22.01
N LYS A 110 -10.18 10.31 23.31
CA LYS A 110 -9.93 11.63 23.91
C LYS A 110 -8.63 12.35 23.49
N ASN A 111 -7.74 11.72 22.71
CA ASN A 111 -6.42 12.26 22.35
C ASN A 111 -6.19 12.38 20.83
N PHE A 112 -7.19 12.16 19.97
CA PHE A 112 -7.07 12.41 18.53
C PHE A 112 -8.11 13.45 18.11
N ALA A 113 -7.69 14.72 18.07
CA ALA A 113 -8.40 15.76 17.34
C ALA A 113 -8.14 15.54 15.84
N VAL A 114 -8.90 14.65 15.21
CA VAL A 114 -8.90 14.51 13.74
C VAL A 114 -9.72 15.68 13.21
N ILE A 115 -9.06 16.58 12.48
CA ILE A 115 -9.66 17.77 11.90
C ILE A 115 -10.50 17.34 10.69
N GLY A 116 -11.82 17.23 10.88
CA GLY A 116 -12.81 17.03 9.82
C GLY A 116 -13.30 15.58 9.66
N ASP A 117 -14.63 15.42 9.57
CA ASP A 117 -15.32 14.15 9.27
C ASP A 117 -14.80 13.51 7.97
N ASP A 118 -14.36 14.31 7.00
CA ASP A 118 -13.83 13.82 5.72
C ASP A 118 -12.55 12.99 5.87
N ILE A 119 -11.67 13.37 6.82
CA ILE A 119 -10.45 12.60 7.11
C ILE A 119 -10.80 11.29 7.82
N GLN A 120 -11.81 11.30 8.69
CA GLN A 120 -12.32 10.05 9.29
C GLN A 120 -12.87 9.12 8.22
N VAL A 121 -13.68 9.62 7.29
CA VAL A 121 -14.24 8.82 6.19
C VAL A 121 -13.10 8.28 5.32
N PHE A 122 -12.10 9.07 4.96
CA PHE A 122 -10.95 8.61 4.16
C PHE A 122 -10.06 7.58 4.88
N LEU A 123 -9.88 7.72 6.19
CA LEU A 123 -9.12 6.76 7.02
C LEU A 123 -9.97 5.55 7.45
N SER A 124 -11.27 5.54 7.15
CA SER A 124 -12.14 4.42 7.47
C SER A 124 -11.79 3.21 6.61
N ARG A 125 -11.84 2.01 7.19
CA ARG A 125 -11.54 0.75 6.48
C ARG A 125 -12.78 0.24 5.75
N THR A 126 -13.30 1.03 4.83
CA THR A 126 -14.50 0.68 4.06
C THR A 126 -14.16 -0.01 2.74
N PRO A 127 -15.08 -0.82 2.18
CA PRO A 127 -14.92 -1.36 0.83
C PRO A 127 -14.70 -0.26 -0.22
N GLU A 128 -15.34 0.89 -0.07
CA GLU A 128 -15.21 2.04 -0.97
C GLU A 128 -13.79 2.60 -0.95
N ASN A 129 -13.20 2.75 0.24
CA ASN A 129 -11.82 3.22 0.37
C ASN A 129 -10.82 2.20 -0.16
N CYS A 130 -11.04 0.91 0.08
CA CYS A 130 -10.21 -0.14 -0.51
C CYS A 130 -10.19 -0.03 -2.05
N ARG A 131 -11.36 0.20 -2.68
CA ARG A 131 -11.45 0.42 -4.14
C ARG A 131 -10.76 1.70 -4.58
N ALA A 132 -10.91 2.79 -3.82
CA ALA A 132 -10.28 4.06 -4.11
C ALA A 132 -8.75 3.95 -4.06
N PHE A 133 -8.20 3.42 -2.98
CA PHE A 133 -6.75 3.23 -2.81
C PHE A 133 -6.15 2.25 -3.81
N LEU A 134 -6.89 1.19 -4.17
CA LEU A 134 -6.48 0.29 -5.24
C LEU A 134 -6.39 1.02 -6.57
N ARG A 135 -7.40 1.82 -6.92
CA ARG A 135 -7.40 2.61 -8.16
C ARG A 135 -6.26 3.60 -8.16
N GLU A 136 -6.08 4.34 -7.07
CA GLU A 136 -5.00 5.33 -6.90
C GLU A 136 -3.64 4.66 -7.05
N THR A 137 -3.42 3.49 -6.44
CA THR A 137 -2.19 2.71 -6.58
C THR A 137 -1.91 2.38 -8.04
N VAL A 138 -2.91 1.87 -8.77
CA VAL A 138 -2.77 1.49 -10.18
C VAL A 138 -2.52 2.72 -11.06
N GLU A 139 -3.27 3.80 -10.85
CA GLU A 139 -3.14 5.05 -11.61
C GLU A 139 -1.80 5.73 -11.38
N PHE A 140 -1.34 5.80 -10.12
CA PHE A 140 -0.06 6.40 -9.77
C PHE A 140 1.10 5.64 -10.40
N VAL A 141 1.16 4.32 -10.22
CA VAL A 141 2.27 3.49 -10.75
C VAL A 141 2.29 3.53 -12.29
N ARG A 142 1.13 3.65 -12.96
CA ARG A 142 1.08 3.81 -14.42
C ARG A 142 1.55 5.18 -14.90
N ALA A 143 1.44 6.23 -14.09
CA ALA A 143 1.79 7.57 -14.51
C ALA A 143 3.30 7.75 -14.72
N GLU A 144 3.71 8.58 -15.67
CA GLU A 144 5.14 8.85 -15.93
C GLU A 144 5.85 9.53 -14.76
N ARG A 145 5.10 10.27 -13.93
CA ARG A 145 5.61 10.87 -12.69
C ARG A 145 6.18 9.83 -11.71
N TYR A 146 5.66 8.60 -11.73
CA TYR A 146 6.16 7.51 -10.89
C TYR A 146 7.59 7.13 -11.29
N VAL A 147 7.85 7.00 -12.60
CA VAL A 147 9.18 6.66 -13.12
C VAL A 147 10.18 7.76 -12.81
N ALA A 148 9.79 9.02 -13.05
CA ALA A 148 10.65 10.17 -12.77
C ALA A 148 11.02 10.25 -11.29
N PHE A 149 10.04 10.05 -10.40
CA PHE A 149 10.26 10.11 -8.95
C PHE A 149 11.12 8.93 -8.45
N ALA A 150 10.85 7.70 -8.91
CA ALA A 150 11.66 6.53 -8.56
C ALA A 150 13.13 6.70 -8.99
N ALA A 151 13.37 7.25 -10.19
CA ALA A 151 14.72 7.53 -10.68
C ALA A 151 15.42 8.67 -9.92
N GLU A 152 14.67 9.64 -9.39
CA GLU A 152 15.21 10.68 -8.51
C GLU A 152 15.69 10.10 -7.17
N VAL A 153 14.86 9.27 -6.53
CA VAL A 153 15.18 8.60 -5.27
C VAL A 153 16.39 7.67 -5.43
N GLU A 154 16.47 6.91 -6.53
CA GLU A 154 17.63 6.04 -6.82
C GLU A 154 18.92 6.86 -7.02
N ARG A 155 18.85 8.01 -7.69
CA ARG A 155 20.01 8.90 -7.86
C ARG A 155 20.47 9.52 -6.54
N ALA A 156 19.54 9.94 -5.69
CA ALA A 156 19.86 10.49 -4.38
C ALA A 156 20.58 9.44 -3.50
N ALA A 157 20.07 8.21 -3.47
CA ALA A 157 20.66 7.11 -2.71
C ALA A 157 22.05 6.68 -3.21
N ALA A 158 22.37 6.89 -4.49
CA ALA A 158 23.68 6.58 -5.07
C ALA A 158 24.73 7.68 -4.86
N ALA A 159 24.32 8.86 -4.37
CA ALA A 159 25.19 10.00 -4.12
C ALA A 159 25.69 10.09 -2.66
N GLU A 160 25.18 9.23 -1.77
CA GLU A 160 25.64 9.02 -0.39
C GLU A 160 26.70 7.90 -0.29
#